data_AF-A0A8I5TD85-F1
#
_entry.id   AF-A0A8I5TD85-F1
#
_cell.length_a   1.000
_cell.length_b   1.000
_cell.length_c   1.000
_cell.angle_alpha   90.00
_cell.angle_beta   90.00
_cell.angle_gamma   90.00
#
_symmetry.space_group_name_H-M   'P 1'
#
loop_
_entity.id
_entity.type
_entity.pdbx_description
1 polymer ?
#
loop_
_entity_poly.entity_id
_entity_poly.type
_entity_poly.pdbx_seq_one_letter_code
_entity_poly.pdbx_strand_id
1 'polypeptide(L)'
;MFPVAPKPQDSSQASDRLMTEKQQEEAEWETINVLLMMHGLKPLSLVKRTDLKDLIIFDKQSSQRMRQNLKLLVEETSRQQNMIQELIETNQQLRNELQLEQSRAANQEQRANDLEQIMESVKSKIGELEDESLNRACQQQNKIKDLQKEQKTLQVKCQHYKKKRTEQQETIASLQMEVCRLRKEEEDRIVTQNRVFAYLCKRVPHTVLDRQLLCLIDYYESKIRKIHTQRQYKEDESQSEEENDYRNLDASPTYKGLLMSLQNQLKESKSKIDALLSEKLNLQKDLETRPTQHELRFYKQQVKKLEKALKKNVKLQELISHKKAEDTEKKDEPSKYNQQQALIDQRYFQVLCSINSIIHNPRAPVIIYKQSKGGAQNFNKDLVQDCGFEHLVPVIEMWADQLTSLKDSNMPNFQTLQAIVSHFQKLFDVPSLNGVYPRMNEVYTRLGEMNNAVRNLQELLELDSSSSLCVLVSTVGKLCRLINEDVNEQVMQVLGPEDLQSIIYKLEEHEEFFPAFQAFTNDLLEILEIDDLDAIVPAVKKLKVLSY
;
A
#
# COMPACT_ATOMS: atom_id res chain seq x y z
N MET A 1 -0.37 37.35 147.87
CA MET A 1 0.37 37.86 146.69
C MET A 1 -0.17 37.14 145.44
N PHE A 2 -0.88 37.87 144.57
CA PHE A 2 -0.82 37.66 143.12
C PHE A 2 0.55 38.16 142.60
N PRO A 3 0.94 37.99 141.33
CA PRO A 3 0.60 36.99 140.28
C PRO A 3 1.92 36.35 139.72
N VAL A 4 1.94 35.49 138.69
CA VAL A 4 2.00 35.84 137.25
C VAL A 4 1.56 34.63 136.41
N ALA A 5 0.71 34.90 135.41
CA ALA A 5 0.18 33.96 134.43
C ALA A 5 1.17 33.70 133.26
N PRO A 6 1.14 32.51 132.62
CA PRO A 6 1.75 32.28 131.32
C PRO A 6 0.80 32.64 130.16
N LYS A 7 1.41 33.00 129.02
CA LYS A 7 0.85 33.67 127.84
C LYS A 7 -0.21 32.88 127.02
N PRO A 8 -1.09 33.56 126.27
CA PRO A 8 -2.02 32.99 125.30
C PRO A 8 -1.48 33.09 123.86
N GLN A 9 -0.53 32.25 123.45
CA GLN A 9 0.00 32.25 122.06
C GLN A 9 -0.18 30.94 121.27
N ASP A 10 -0.54 29.82 121.90
CA ASP A 10 -0.67 28.53 121.20
C ASP A 10 -2.09 28.21 120.68
N SER A 11 -3.13 28.90 121.18
CA SER A 11 -4.54 28.67 120.79
C SER A 11 -4.91 29.30 119.43
N SER A 12 -4.37 30.48 119.13
CA SER A 12 -4.61 31.20 117.86
C SER A 12 -3.94 30.51 116.67
N GLN A 13 -2.72 29.95 116.84
CA GLN A 13 -2.05 29.20 115.77
C GLN A 13 -2.76 27.88 115.41
N ALA A 14 -3.38 27.21 116.39
CA ALA A 14 -4.12 25.97 116.14
C ALA A 14 -5.46 26.23 115.43
N SER A 15 -6.18 27.31 115.80
CA SER A 15 -7.43 27.71 115.15
C SER A 15 -7.21 28.22 113.72
N ASP A 16 -6.14 29.01 113.49
CA ASP A 16 -5.78 29.46 112.15
C ASP A 16 -5.40 28.28 111.25
N ARG A 17 -4.62 27.31 111.75
CA ARG A 17 -4.32 26.07 111.00
C ARG A 17 -5.58 25.30 110.63
N LEU A 18 -6.51 25.12 111.57
CA LEU A 18 -7.75 24.36 111.34
C LEU A 18 -8.68 25.06 110.32
N MET A 19 -8.71 26.39 110.33
CA MET A 19 -9.47 27.20 109.35
C MET A 19 -8.86 27.10 107.95
N THR A 20 -7.54 27.18 107.82
CA THR A 20 -6.87 26.97 106.51
C THR A 20 -7.06 25.56 105.97
N GLU A 21 -7.01 24.53 106.82
CA GLU A 21 -7.22 23.13 106.40
C GLU A 21 -8.65 22.89 105.91
N LYS A 22 -9.64 23.51 106.55
CA LYS A 22 -11.05 23.41 106.13
C LYS A 22 -11.30 24.12 104.79
N GLN A 23 -10.75 25.32 104.63
CA GLN A 23 -10.85 26.06 103.36
C GLN A 23 -10.16 25.32 102.21
N GLN A 24 -9.05 24.64 102.49
CA GLN A 24 -8.35 23.83 101.50
C GLN A 24 -9.14 22.57 101.12
N GLU A 25 -9.80 21.90 102.08
CA GLU A 25 -10.69 20.77 101.79
C GLU A 25 -11.92 21.19 100.97
N GLU A 26 -12.53 22.35 101.27
CA GLU A 26 -13.61 22.94 100.48
C GLU A 26 -13.15 23.24 99.03
N ALA A 27 -11.97 23.84 98.83
CA ALA A 27 -11.44 24.13 97.50
C ALA A 27 -11.13 22.87 96.66
N GLU A 28 -10.60 21.82 97.31
CA GLU A 28 -10.32 20.56 96.65
C GLU A 28 -11.60 19.78 96.28
N TRP A 29 -12.68 19.90 97.07
CA TRP A 29 -14.00 19.37 96.69
C TRP A 29 -14.66 20.21 95.59
N GLU A 30 -14.47 21.52 95.58
CA GLU A 30 -14.95 22.40 94.51
C GLU A 30 -14.33 22.03 93.16
N THR A 31 -13.05 21.65 93.16
CA THR A 31 -12.36 21.15 91.96
C THR A 31 -13.01 19.88 91.40
N ILE A 32 -13.47 18.97 92.27
CA ILE A 32 -14.20 17.77 91.85
C ILE A 32 -15.62 18.10 91.41
N ASN A 33 -16.28 19.05 92.06
CA ASN A 33 -17.61 19.50 91.66
C ASN A 33 -17.61 20.09 90.24
N VAL A 34 -16.56 20.83 89.86
CA VAL A 34 -16.37 21.30 88.48
C VAL A 34 -16.26 20.11 87.52
N LEU A 35 -15.46 19.10 87.84
CA LEU A 35 -15.35 17.89 87.02
C LEU A 35 -16.69 17.14 86.91
N LEU A 36 -17.39 16.94 88.02
CA LEU A 36 -18.71 16.29 88.04
C LEU A 36 -19.71 17.06 87.17
N MET A 37 -19.74 18.40 87.27
CA MET A 37 -20.62 19.24 86.46
C MET A 37 -20.28 19.19 84.97
N MET A 38 -18.99 19.10 84.60
CA MET A 38 -18.57 18.89 83.20
C MET A 38 -19.11 17.57 82.62
N HIS A 39 -19.35 16.56 83.46
CA HIS A 39 -19.98 15.30 83.07
C HIS A 39 -21.51 15.27 83.32
N GLY A 40 -22.13 16.40 83.64
CA GLY A 40 -23.58 16.50 83.87
C GLY A 40 -24.07 15.89 85.20
N LEU A 41 -23.15 15.62 86.13
CA LEU A 41 -23.45 15.11 87.47
C LEU A 41 -23.64 16.28 88.46
N LYS A 42 -24.42 16.04 89.53
CA LYS A 42 -24.71 17.07 90.55
C LYS A 42 -23.49 17.32 91.45
N PRO A 43 -23.20 18.59 91.83
CA PRO A 43 -22.12 18.90 92.75
C PRO A 43 -22.41 18.42 94.17
N LEU A 44 -21.36 18.02 94.87
CA LEU A 44 -21.37 17.58 96.26
C LEU A 44 -21.23 18.78 97.19
N SER A 45 -22.04 18.87 98.26
CA SER A 45 -21.99 19.95 99.23
C SER A 45 -21.51 19.47 100.61
N LEU A 46 -20.69 20.28 101.29
CA LEU A 46 -20.28 20.00 102.67
C LEU A 46 -21.38 20.44 103.66
N VAL A 47 -21.97 19.48 104.36
CA VAL A 47 -23.06 19.72 105.31
C VAL A 47 -22.50 20.12 106.69
N LYS A 48 -23.07 21.17 107.31
CA LYS A 48 -22.68 21.62 108.67
C LYS A 48 -23.33 20.71 109.74
N ARG A 49 -22.63 20.51 110.87
CA ARG A 49 -22.92 19.54 111.97
C ARG A 49 -24.31 19.62 112.66
N THR A 50 -25.26 20.42 112.20
CA THR A 50 -26.55 20.64 112.88
C THR A 50 -27.59 19.56 112.61
N ASP A 51 -27.50 18.81 111.50
CA ASP A 51 -28.47 17.75 111.14
C ASP A 51 -27.76 16.43 110.86
N LEU A 52 -27.60 15.57 111.88
CA LEU A 52 -26.75 14.37 111.82
C LEU A 52 -27.49 13.03 111.89
N LYS A 53 -28.84 13.03 111.85
CA LYS A 53 -29.59 11.80 112.19
C LYS A 53 -29.59 10.72 111.10
N ASP A 54 -29.30 11.07 109.84
CA ASP A 54 -29.33 10.13 108.70
C ASP A 54 -28.10 10.22 107.77
N LEU A 55 -26.97 10.78 108.22
CA LEU A 55 -25.78 11.01 107.39
C LEU A 55 -24.56 10.20 107.86
N ILE A 56 -23.86 9.56 106.92
CA ILE A 56 -22.58 8.88 107.16
C ILE A 56 -21.49 9.96 107.23
N ILE A 57 -20.87 10.12 108.39
CA ILE A 57 -19.80 11.08 108.62
C ILE A 57 -18.47 10.43 108.27
N PHE A 58 -17.77 10.97 107.28
CA PHE A 58 -16.40 10.56 106.98
C PHE A 58 -15.41 11.24 107.93
N ASP A 59 -14.46 10.47 108.45
CA ASP A 59 -13.24 11.04 109.02
C ASP A 59 -12.39 11.67 107.89
N LYS A 60 -11.46 12.56 108.25
CA LYS A 60 -10.62 13.30 107.30
C LYS A 60 -9.90 12.37 106.32
N GLN A 61 -9.43 11.22 106.78
CA GLN A 61 -8.69 10.28 105.95
C GLN A 61 -9.62 9.57 104.95
N SER A 62 -10.83 9.17 105.38
CA SER A 62 -11.82 8.56 104.49
C SER A 62 -12.41 9.54 103.48
N SER A 63 -12.62 10.81 103.86
CA SER A 63 -13.00 11.91 102.93
C SER A 63 -11.95 12.10 101.84
N GLN A 64 -10.68 12.19 102.22
CA GLN A 64 -9.56 12.31 101.27
C GLN A 64 -9.47 11.11 100.32
N ARG A 65 -9.60 9.88 100.82
CA ARG A 65 -9.62 8.68 99.96
C ARG A 65 -10.80 8.66 99.00
N MET A 66 -12.01 9.01 99.47
CA MET A 66 -13.20 9.08 98.62
C MET A 66 -13.04 10.12 97.52
N ARG A 67 -12.50 11.29 97.87
CA ARG A 67 -12.20 12.37 96.93
C ARG A 67 -11.21 11.94 95.85
N GLN A 68 -10.11 11.28 96.25
CA GLN A 68 -9.13 10.74 95.31
C GLN A 68 -9.74 9.67 94.41
N ASN A 69 -10.55 8.75 94.96
CA ASN A 69 -11.24 7.73 94.17
C ASN A 69 -12.22 8.34 93.17
N LEU A 70 -13.01 9.34 93.57
CA LEU A 70 -13.93 10.04 92.67
C LEU A 70 -13.19 10.80 91.58
N LYS A 71 -12.09 11.48 91.93
CA LYS A 71 -11.24 12.18 90.96
C LYS A 71 -10.68 11.22 89.92
N LEU A 72 -10.06 10.13 90.37
CA LEU A 72 -9.51 9.09 89.48
C LEU A 72 -10.58 8.45 88.60
N LEU A 73 -11.78 8.19 89.15
CA LEU A 73 -12.88 7.60 88.39
C LEU A 73 -13.38 8.54 87.28
N VAL A 74 -13.54 9.83 87.57
CA VAL A 74 -14.02 10.83 86.60
C VAL A 74 -12.96 11.10 85.52
N GLU A 75 -11.69 11.17 85.91
CA GLU A 75 -10.56 11.28 84.96
C GLU A 75 -10.46 10.05 84.05
N GLU A 76 -10.61 8.84 84.60
CA GLU A 76 -10.61 7.60 83.82
C GLU A 76 -11.83 7.50 82.89
N THR A 77 -13.01 7.94 83.34
CA THR A 77 -14.22 8.00 82.50
C THR A 77 -14.04 8.98 81.34
N SER A 78 -13.40 10.14 81.59
CA SER A 78 -13.05 11.11 80.55
C SER A 78 -12.09 10.51 79.52
N ARG A 79 -11.06 9.79 79.98
CA ARG A 79 -10.09 9.11 79.12
C ARG A 79 -10.75 8.04 78.25
N GLN A 80 -11.67 7.27 78.83
CA GLN A 80 -12.45 6.26 78.10
C GLN A 80 -13.38 6.91 77.07
N GLN A 81 -14.08 8.00 77.42
CA GLN A 81 -14.93 8.74 76.50
C GLN A 81 -14.14 9.25 75.29
N ASN A 82 -12.95 9.81 75.53
CA ASN A 82 -12.06 10.30 74.46
C ASN A 82 -11.58 9.15 73.57
N MET A 83 -11.15 8.03 74.16
CA MET A 83 -10.73 6.85 73.39
C MET A 83 -11.88 6.28 72.54
N ILE A 84 -13.11 6.24 73.08
CA ILE A 84 -14.29 5.81 72.32
C ILE A 84 -14.55 6.78 71.15
N GLN A 85 -14.45 8.08 71.38
CA GLN A 85 -14.63 9.09 70.33
C GLN A 85 -13.58 8.93 69.21
N GLU A 86 -12.31 8.79 69.56
CA GLU A 86 -11.22 8.53 68.61
C GLU A 86 -11.44 7.21 67.85
N LEU A 87 -11.92 6.15 68.52
CA LEU A 87 -12.28 4.89 67.88
C LEU A 87 -13.45 5.03 66.90
N ILE A 88 -14.45 5.85 67.21
CA ILE A 88 -15.57 6.12 66.31
C ILE A 88 -15.09 6.89 65.08
N GLU A 89 -14.30 7.94 65.28
CA GLU A 89 -13.75 8.77 64.21
C GLU A 89 -12.85 7.94 63.27
N THR A 90 -11.96 7.15 63.84
CA THR A 90 -11.10 6.24 63.05
C THR A 90 -11.89 5.16 62.33
N ASN A 91 -12.92 4.57 62.95
CA ASN A 91 -13.78 3.59 62.26
C ASN A 91 -14.54 4.24 61.09
N GLN A 92 -15.02 5.47 61.27
CA GLN A 92 -15.73 6.19 60.23
C GLN A 92 -14.78 6.57 59.07
N GLN A 93 -13.55 6.97 59.37
CA GLN A 93 -12.52 7.17 58.35
C GLN A 93 -12.21 5.88 57.58
N LEU A 94 -12.01 4.76 58.28
CA LEU A 94 -11.77 3.45 57.66
C LEU A 94 -12.92 3.02 56.75
N ARG A 95 -14.18 3.28 57.15
CA ARG A 95 -15.35 3.01 56.29
C ARG A 95 -15.33 3.84 55.01
N ASN A 96 -14.98 5.12 55.11
CA ASN A 96 -14.88 6.00 53.95
C ASN A 96 -13.75 5.57 53.01
N GLU A 97 -12.60 5.19 53.56
CA GLU A 97 -11.46 4.66 52.80
C GLU A 97 -11.82 3.34 52.11
N LEU A 98 -12.51 2.43 52.80
CA LEU A 98 -12.99 1.17 52.23
C LEU A 98 -13.96 1.42 51.07
N GLN A 99 -14.90 2.35 51.22
CA GLN A 99 -15.85 2.69 50.16
C GLN A 99 -15.15 3.33 48.96
N LEU A 100 -14.15 4.18 49.20
CA LEU A 100 -13.33 4.77 48.14
C LEU A 100 -12.55 3.68 47.40
N GLU A 101 -11.91 2.74 48.10
CA GLU A 101 -11.19 1.63 47.48
C GLU A 101 -12.14 0.69 46.72
N GLN A 102 -13.34 0.43 47.23
CA GLN A 102 -14.36 -0.33 46.48
C GLN A 102 -14.74 0.37 45.17
N SER A 103 -14.91 1.70 45.19
CA SER A 103 -15.19 2.46 43.95
C SER A 103 -14.01 2.41 42.97
N ARG A 104 -12.77 2.46 43.47
CA ARG A 104 -11.56 2.33 42.66
C ARG A 104 -11.44 0.94 42.02
N ALA A 105 -11.70 -0.11 42.79
CA ALA A 105 -11.69 -1.49 42.32
C ALA A 105 -12.75 -1.72 41.24
N ALA A 106 -13.99 -1.24 41.45
CA ALA A 106 -15.06 -1.35 40.46
C ALA A 106 -14.71 -0.64 39.14
N ASN A 107 -14.09 0.55 39.22
CA ASN A 107 -13.62 1.26 38.03
C ASN A 107 -12.50 0.51 37.29
N GLN A 108 -11.59 -0.14 38.03
CA GLN A 108 -10.53 -0.96 37.43
C GLN A 108 -11.10 -2.23 36.78
N GLU A 109 -12.06 -2.88 37.41
CA GLU A 109 -12.77 -4.04 36.86
C GLU A 109 -13.51 -3.67 35.57
N GLN A 110 -14.25 -2.56 35.57
CA GLN A 110 -14.91 -2.07 34.35
C GLN A 110 -13.90 -1.83 33.22
N ARG A 111 -12.77 -1.17 33.52
CA ARG A 111 -11.71 -0.95 32.53
C ARG A 111 -11.11 -2.26 32.01
N ALA A 112 -10.97 -3.26 32.86
CA ALA A 112 -10.49 -4.59 32.44
C ALA A 112 -11.49 -5.26 31.49
N ASN A 113 -12.79 -5.19 31.79
CA ASN A 113 -13.85 -5.72 30.94
C ASN A 113 -13.90 -5.02 29.58
N ASP A 114 -13.78 -3.68 29.55
CA ASP A 114 -13.74 -2.91 28.31
C ASP A 114 -12.52 -3.31 27.45
N LEU A 115 -11.35 -3.50 28.07
CA LEU A 115 -10.14 -3.98 27.39
C LEU A 115 -10.30 -5.40 26.86
N GLU A 116 -10.97 -6.29 27.60
CA GLU A 116 -11.26 -7.65 27.16
C GLU A 116 -12.18 -7.66 25.93
N GLN A 117 -13.21 -6.80 25.92
CA GLN A 117 -14.09 -6.65 24.76
C GLN A 117 -13.35 -6.14 23.52
N ILE A 118 -12.47 -5.14 23.69
CA ILE A 118 -11.62 -4.64 22.60
C ILE A 118 -10.70 -5.75 22.10
N MET A 119 -10.07 -6.51 23.02
CA MET A 119 -9.20 -7.62 22.66
C MET A 119 -9.95 -8.70 21.87
N GLU A 120 -11.17 -9.04 22.26
CA GLU A 120 -11.99 -10.02 21.56
C GLU A 120 -12.40 -9.54 20.16
N SER A 121 -12.73 -8.25 20.02
CA SER A 121 -12.98 -7.64 18.72
C SER A 121 -11.75 -7.68 17.81
N VAL A 122 -10.57 -7.39 18.34
CA VAL A 122 -9.30 -7.46 17.59
C VAL A 122 -9.00 -8.90 17.20
N LYS A 123 -9.18 -9.88 18.09
CA LYS A 123 -9.01 -11.31 17.76
C LYS A 123 -9.93 -11.75 16.63
N SER A 124 -11.21 -11.38 16.68
CA SER A 124 -12.16 -11.66 15.59
C SER A 124 -11.70 -11.05 14.28
N LYS A 125 -11.23 -9.80 14.30
CA LYS A 125 -10.75 -9.11 13.10
C LYS A 125 -9.48 -9.75 12.52
N ILE A 126 -8.56 -10.20 13.37
CA ILE A 126 -7.37 -10.93 12.95
C ILE A 126 -7.80 -12.25 12.28
N GLY A 127 -8.70 -13.02 12.90
CA GLY A 127 -9.22 -14.26 12.33
C GLY A 127 -9.85 -14.05 10.93
N GLU A 128 -10.68 -13.01 10.76
CA GLU A 128 -11.24 -12.66 9.45
C GLU A 128 -10.17 -12.36 8.41
N LEU A 129 -9.12 -11.61 8.79
CA LEU A 129 -8.02 -11.26 7.88
C LEU A 129 -7.16 -12.47 7.51
N GLU A 130 -6.93 -13.37 8.46
CA GLU A 130 -6.26 -14.64 8.24
C GLU A 130 -7.06 -15.52 7.27
N ASP A 131 -8.36 -15.68 7.48
CA ASP A 131 -9.25 -16.44 6.60
C ASP A 131 -9.31 -15.85 5.19
N GLU A 132 -9.41 -14.52 5.06
CA GLU A 132 -9.33 -13.86 3.76
C GLU A 132 -7.98 -14.10 3.08
N SER A 133 -6.88 -14.09 3.83
CA SER A 133 -5.53 -14.35 3.30
C SER A 133 -5.40 -15.79 2.81
N LEU A 134 -5.92 -16.76 3.58
CA LEU A 134 -5.96 -18.17 3.22
C LEU A 134 -6.79 -18.38 1.96
N ASN A 135 -7.96 -17.74 1.89
CA ASN A 135 -8.84 -17.81 0.73
C ASN A 135 -8.17 -17.23 -0.53
N ARG A 136 -7.49 -16.08 -0.42
CA ARG A 136 -6.72 -15.51 -1.54
C ARG A 136 -5.59 -16.45 -1.99
N ALA A 137 -4.85 -17.04 -1.06
CA ALA A 137 -3.80 -18.01 -1.38
C ALA A 137 -4.36 -19.25 -2.07
N CYS A 138 -5.47 -19.82 -1.57
CA CYS A 138 -6.16 -20.94 -2.20
C CYS A 138 -6.64 -20.62 -3.62
N GLN A 139 -7.21 -19.43 -3.84
CA GLN A 139 -7.62 -18.99 -5.18
C GLN A 139 -6.42 -18.85 -6.13
N GLN A 140 -5.31 -18.27 -5.67
CA GLN A 140 -4.08 -18.18 -6.46
C GLN A 140 -3.52 -19.57 -6.80
N GLN A 141 -3.49 -20.48 -5.83
CA GLN A 141 -3.04 -21.86 -6.04
C GLN A 141 -3.89 -22.57 -7.10
N ASN A 142 -5.21 -22.37 -7.10
CA ASN A 142 -6.10 -22.94 -8.11
C ASN A 142 -5.82 -22.37 -9.50
N LYS A 143 -5.64 -21.05 -9.63
CA LYS A 143 -5.26 -20.41 -10.90
C LYS A 143 -3.94 -20.94 -11.44
N ILE A 144 -2.93 -21.11 -10.57
CA ILE A 144 -1.63 -21.69 -10.94
C ILE A 144 -1.81 -23.13 -11.44
N LYS A 145 -2.60 -23.95 -10.74
CA LYS A 145 -2.89 -25.33 -11.17
C LYS A 145 -3.56 -25.37 -12.55
N ASP A 146 -4.47 -24.47 -12.84
CA ASP A 146 -5.16 -24.44 -14.14
C ASP A 146 -4.23 -23.95 -15.25
N LEU A 147 -3.42 -22.92 -15.00
CA LEU A 147 -2.37 -22.48 -15.94
C LEU A 147 -1.35 -23.60 -16.22
N GLN A 148 -0.96 -24.38 -15.21
CA GLN A 148 -0.08 -25.54 -15.40
C GLN A 148 -0.71 -26.63 -16.28
N LYS A 149 -2.02 -26.87 -16.17
CA LYS A 149 -2.73 -27.81 -17.07
C LYS A 149 -2.78 -27.28 -18.49
N GLU A 150 -3.00 -25.98 -18.67
CA GLU A 150 -3.02 -25.34 -19.99
C GLU A 150 -1.63 -25.38 -20.63
N GLN A 151 -0.58 -25.06 -19.87
CA GLN A 151 0.81 -25.15 -20.31
C GLN A 151 1.16 -26.57 -20.79
N LYS A 152 0.80 -27.61 -20.03
CA LYS A 152 0.99 -29.01 -20.46
C LYS A 152 0.25 -29.33 -21.75
N THR A 153 -0.99 -28.86 -21.88
CA THR A 153 -1.81 -29.06 -23.08
C THR A 153 -1.19 -28.38 -24.30
N LEU A 154 -0.72 -27.14 -24.14
CA LEU A 154 -0.03 -26.38 -25.18
C LEU A 154 1.31 -27.03 -25.56
N GLN A 155 2.06 -27.53 -24.58
CA GLN A 155 3.31 -28.25 -24.82
C GLN A 155 3.10 -29.49 -25.70
N VAL A 156 2.06 -30.29 -25.41
CA VAL A 156 1.69 -31.44 -26.25
C VAL A 156 1.32 -31.00 -27.67
N LYS A 157 0.56 -29.91 -27.82
CA LYS A 157 0.23 -29.35 -29.15
C LYS A 157 1.48 -28.90 -29.91
N CYS A 158 2.42 -28.22 -29.24
CA CYS A 158 3.69 -27.79 -29.85
C CYS A 158 4.51 -28.99 -30.33
N GLN A 159 4.60 -30.06 -29.53
CA GLN A 159 5.28 -31.30 -29.93
C GLN A 159 4.60 -31.94 -31.15
N HIS A 160 3.27 -32.00 -31.16
CA HIS A 160 2.50 -32.51 -32.29
C HIS A 160 2.78 -31.73 -33.58
N TYR A 161 2.75 -30.39 -33.53
CA TYR A 161 3.05 -29.57 -34.71
C TYR A 161 4.50 -29.68 -35.16
N LYS A 162 5.46 -29.83 -34.22
CA LYS A 162 6.86 -30.09 -34.56
C LYS A 162 7.01 -31.39 -35.33
N LYS A 163 6.35 -32.47 -34.88
CA LYS A 163 6.34 -33.77 -35.59
C LYS A 163 5.69 -33.66 -36.97
N LYS A 164 4.55 -32.98 -37.07
CA LYS A 164 3.87 -32.76 -38.36
C LYS A 164 4.76 -31.99 -39.34
N ARG A 165 5.51 -31.00 -38.87
CA ARG A 165 6.47 -30.24 -39.69
C ARG A 165 7.60 -31.14 -40.20
N THR A 166 8.14 -32.04 -39.38
CA THR A 166 9.20 -32.96 -39.81
C THR A 166 8.69 -33.96 -40.85
N GLU A 167 7.50 -34.53 -40.63
CA GLU A 167 6.85 -35.44 -41.62
C GLU A 167 6.62 -34.74 -42.98
N GLN A 168 6.19 -33.47 -42.95
CA GLN A 168 6.04 -32.67 -44.17
C GLN A 168 7.39 -32.39 -44.85
N GLN A 169 8.44 -32.09 -44.08
CA GLN A 169 9.78 -31.85 -44.62
C GLN A 169 10.35 -33.11 -45.30
N GLU A 170 10.15 -34.28 -44.70
CA GLU A 170 10.54 -35.58 -45.29
C GLU A 170 9.77 -35.85 -46.59
N THR A 171 8.47 -35.54 -46.62
CA THR A 171 7.64 -35.68 -47.82
C THR A 171 8.13 -34.77 -48.94
N ILE A 172 8.45 -33.52 -48.63
CA ILE A 172 9.00 -32.56 -49.60
C ILE A 172 10.35 -33.05 -50.13
N ALA A 173 11.24 -33.52 -49.27
CA ALA A 173 12.54 -34.06 -49.69
C ALA A 173 12.38 -35.28 -50.62
N SER A 174 11.46 -36.19 -50.30
CA SER A 174 11.15 -37.35 -51.16
C SER A 174 10.64 -36.93 -52.54
N LEU A 175 9.72 -35.96 -52.59
CA LEU A 175 9.20 -35.41 -53.85
C LEU A 175 10.28 -34.67 -54.64
N GLN A 176 11.17 -33.92 -53.99
CA GLN A 176 12.29 -33.26 -54.65
C GLN A 176 13.24 -34.27 -55.29
N MET A 177 13.56 -35.36 -54.59
CA MET A 177 14.37 -36.45 -55.13
C MET A 177 13.72 -37.09 -56.37
N GLU A 178 12.41 -37.33 -56.30
CA GLU A 178 11.65 -37.89 -57.42
C GLU A 178 11.61 -36.96 -58.63
N VAL A 179 11.41 -35.65 -58.42
CA VAL A 179 11.46 -34.65 -59.50
C VAL A 179 12.86 -34.58 -60.14
N CYS A 180 13.93 -34.64 -59.35
CA CYS A 180 15.29 -34.68 -59.87
C CYS A 180 15.55 -35.94 -60.69
N ARG A 181 15.06 -37.10 -60.23
CA ARG A 181 15.14 -38.38 -60.96
C ARG A 181 14.42 -38.28 -62.32
N LEU A 182 13.17 -37.83 -62.33
CA LEU A 182 12.38 -37.67 -63.54
C LEU A 182 12.99 -36.64 -64.49
N ARG A 183 13.56 -35.54 -63.97
CA ARG A 183 14.30 -34.55 -64.78
C ARG A 183 15.48 -35.19 -65.50
N LYS A 184 16.28 -35.99 -64.80
CA LYS A 184 17.44 -36.67 -65.40
C LYS A 184 17.00 -37.67 -66.47
N GLU A 185 15.95 -38.45 -66.20
CA GLU A 185 15.39 -39.40 -67.19
C GLU A 185 14.86 -38.66 -68.44
N GLU A 186 14.25 -37.48 -68.27
CA GLU A 186 13.82 -36.62 -69.37
C GLU A 186 15.00 -36.05 -70.16
N GLU A 187 16.03 -35.55 -69.49
CA GLU A 187 17.26 -35.06 -70.13
C GLU A 187 17.95 -36.16 -70.95
N ASP A 188 18.10 -37.36 -70.40
CA ASP A 188 18.67 -38.53 -71.10
C ASP A 188 17.81 -38.92 -72.32
N ARG A 189 16.47 -38.84 -72.21
CA ARG A 189 15.55 -39.06 -73.33
C ARG A 189 15.74 -38.02 -74.42
N ILE A 190 15.84 -36.74 -74.06
CA ILE A 190 16.06 -35.63 -75.00
C ILE A 190 17.41 -35.79 -75.71
N VAL A 191 18.49 -36.12 -74.99
CA VAL A 191 19.81 -36.37 -75.58
C VAL A 191 19.75 -37.53 -76.59
N THR A 192 19.08 -38.62 -76.22
CA THR A 192 18.89 -39.78 -77.11
C THR A 192 18.08 -39.41 -78.35
N GLN A 193 16.97 -38.69 -78.17
CA GLN A 193 16.13 -38.22 -79.27
C GLN A 193 16.89 -37.27 -80.20
N ASN A 194 17.63 -36.30 -79.66
CA ASN A 194 18.45 -35.36 -80.44
C ASN A 194 19.53 -36.08 -81.25
N ARG A 195 20.16 -37.12 -80.69
CA ARG A 195 21.13 -37.95 -81.41
C ARG A 195 20.49 -38.69 -82.59
N VAL A 196 19.30 -39.27 -82.39
CA VAL A 196 18.52 -39.94 -83.46
C VAL A 196 18.08 -38.93 -84.51
N PHE A 197 17.59 -37.76 -84.10
CA PHE A 197 17.16 -36.69 -84.99
C PHE A 197 18.32 -36.18 -85.84
N ALA A 198 19.49 -35.90 -85.24
CA ALA A 198 20.69 -35.49 -85.97
C ALA A 198 21.15 -36.54 -86.99
N TYR A 199 20.98 -37.83 -86.69
CA TYR A 199 21.25 -38.91 -87.66
C TYR A 199 20.23 -38.90 -88.81
N LEU A 200 18.95 -38.69 -88.53
CA LEU A 200 17.91 -38.59 -89.54
C LEU A 200 18.06 -37.35 -90.43
N CYS A 201 18.39 -36.18 -89.87
CA CYS A 201 18.62 -34.95 -90.63
C CYS A 201 19.82 -35.03 -91.58
N LYS A 202 20.81 -35.87 -91.29
CA LYS A 202 21.95 -36.14 -92.20
C LYS A 202 21.57 -37.01 -93.40
N ARG A 203 20.43 -37.70 -93.37
CA ARG A 203 19.87 -38.38 -94.54
C ARG A 203 19.09 -37.37 -95.38
N VAL A 204 19.37 -37.33 -96.69
CA VAL A 204 18.51 -36.59 -97.62
C VAL A 204 17.21 -37.40 -97.81
N PRO A 205 16.01 -36.76 -97.75
CA PRO A 205 14.75 -37.47 -97.91
C PRO A 205 14.64 -38.03 -99.34
N HIS A 206 14.79 -39.35 -99.48
CA HIS A 206 14.86 -39.98 -100.80
C HIS A 206 13.61 -40.80 -101.14
N THR A 207 12.73 -41.09 -100.18
CA THR A 207 11.52 -41.89 -100.43
C THR A 207 10.23 -41.05 -100.38
N VAL A 208 9.21 -41.47 -101.13
CA VAL A 208 7.87 -40.84 -101.14
C VAL A 208 7.26 -40.82 -99.72
N LEU A 209 7.58 -41.83 -98.91
CA LEU A 209 7.15 -41.94 -97.52
C LEU A 209 7.80 -40.86 -96.63
N ASP A 210 9.09 -40.55 -96.82
CA ASP A 210 9.77 -39.47 -96.08
C ASP A 210 9.11 -38.11 -96.32
N ARG A 211 8.70 -37.84 -97.58
CA ARG A 211 7.97 -36.61 -97.92
C ARG A 211 6.59 -36.55 -97.27
N GLN A 212 5.87 -37.68 -97.23
CA GLN A 212 4.58 -37.76 -96.54
C GLN A 212 4.72 -37.55 -95.02
N LEU A 213 5.78 -38.10 -94.42
CA LEU A 213 6.07 -37.95 -93.01
C LEU A 213 6.42 -36.49 -92.65
N LEU A 214 7.23 -35.81 -93.46
CA LEU A 214 7.55 -34.39 -93.26
C LEU A 214 6.29 -33.51 -93.30
N CYS A 215 5.40 -33.71 -94.27
CA CYS A 215 4.12 -32.98 -94.31
C CYS A 215 3.26 -33.24 -93.07
N LEU A 216 3.29 -34.46 -92.53
CA LEU A 216 2.57 -34.80 -91.30
C LEU A 216 3.18 -34.11 -90.07
N ILE A 217 4.52 -34.06 -90.00
CA ILE A 217 5.24 -33.30 -88.96
C ILE A 217 4.87 -31.82 -89.05
N ASP A 218 4.95 -31.20 -90.23
CA ASP A 218 4.59 -29.79 -90.43
C ASP A 218 3.15 -29.49 -90.02
N TYR A 219 2.23 -30.42 -90.27
CA TYR A 219 0.84 -30.33 -89.84
C TYR A 219 0.70 -30.35 -88.31
N TYR A 220 1.34 -31.31 -87.63
CA TYR A 220 1.29 -31.40 -86.17
C TYR A 220 2.02 -30.24 -85.49
N GLU A 221 3.17 -29.81 -86.01
CA GLU A 221 3.86 -28.63 -85.52
C GLU A 221 3.01 -27.38 -85.67
N SER A 222 2.31 -27.21 -86.80
CA SER A 222 1.40 -26.10 -86.99
C SER A 222 0.20 -26.17 -86.04
N LYS A 223 -0.28 -27.38 -85.72
CA LYS A 223 -1.34 -27.59 -84.71
C LYS A 223 -0.84 -27.28 -83.29
N ILE A 224 0.39 -27.66 -82.95
CA ILE A 224 1.02 -27.37 -81.66
C ILE A 224 1.27 -25.87 -81.51
N ARG A 225 1.82 -25.21 -82.55
CA ARG A 225 1.97 -23.75 -82.61
C ARG A 225 0.63 -23.06 -82.39
N LYS A 226 -0.44 -23.48 -83.08
CA LYS A 226 -1.81 -22.95 -82.86
C LYS A 226 -2.29 -23.12 -81.42
N ILE A 227 -2.03 -24.25 -80.76
CA ILE A 227 -2.43 -24.47 -79.36
C ILE A 227 -1.64 -23.57 -78.41
N HIS A 228 -0.33 -23.41 -78.60
CA HIS A 228 0.48 -22.50 -77.78
C HIS A 228 0.04 -21.04 -77.96
N THR A 229 -0.20 -20.63 -79.20
CA THR A 229 -0.71 -19.29 -79.53
C THR A 229 -2.11 -19.07 -78.92
N GLN A 230 -3.02 -20.05 -78.99
CA GLN A 230 -4.32 -19.98 -78.31
C GLN A 230 -4.21 -19.90 -76.78
N ARG A 231 -3.20 -20.54 -76.18
CA ARG A 231 -2.97 -20.49 -74.72
C ARG A 231 -2.44 -19.12 -74.29
N GLN A 232 -1.58 -18.48 -75.10
CA GLN A 232 -1.14 -17.10 -74.90
C GLN A 232 -2.26 -16.07 -75.09
N TYR A 233 -3.10 -16.22 -76.13
CA TYR A 233 -4.26 -15.33 -76.32
C TYR A 233 -5.30 -15.44 -75.18
N LYS A 234 -5.46 -16.63 -74.58
CA LYS A 234 -6.34 -16.81 -73.42
C LYS A 234 -5.79 -16.24 -72.11
N GLU A 235 -4.48 -16.09 -71.95
CA GLU A 235 -3.91 -15.40 -70.78
C GLU A 235 -4.10 -13.87 -70.85
N ASP A 236 -4.14 -13.29 -72.05
CA ASP A 236 -4.32 -11.84 -72.26
C ASP A 236 -5.78 -11.38 -72.44
N GLU A 237 -6.73 -12.25 -72.84
CA GLU A 237 -8.16 -11.90 -72.97
C GLU A 237 -9.02 -12.22 -71.72
N SER A 238 -8.45 -12.77 -70.65
CA SER A 238 -9.19 -13.17 -69.44
C SER A 238 -9.49 -12.03 -68.45
N GLN A 239 -9.85 -10.84 -68.94
CA GLN A 239 -10.33 -9.74 -68.07
C GLN A 239 -11.77 -9.29 -68.31
N SER A 240 -12.56 -9.89 -69.21
CA SER A 240 -13.91 -9.32 -69.45
C SER A 240 -15.12 -10.23 -69.63
N GLU A 241 -15.04 -11.54 -69.86
CA GLU A 241 -16.28 -12.30 -70.16
C GLU A 241 -16.31 -13.75 -69.67
N GLU A 242 -16.41 -13.99 -68.35
CA GLU A 242 -16.99 -15.23 -67.81
C GLU A 242 -17.81 -14.94 -66.52
N GLU A 243 -18.90 -14.17 -66.67
CA GLU A 243 -19.83 -13.84 -65.57
C GLU A 243 -21.03 -14.82 -65.47
N ASN A 244 -21.01 -16.00 -66.10
CA ASN A 244 -22.23 -16.82 -66.19
C ASN A 244 -22.15 -18.33 -65.92
N ASP A 245 -21.09 -18.86 -65.31
CA ASP A 245 -21.11 -20.31 -64.96
C ASP A 245 -20.54 -20.70 -63.58
N TYR A 246 -20.48 -19.77 -62.62
CA TYR A 246 -20.04 -20.05 -61.23
C TYR A 246 -21.16 -19.98 -60.18
N ARG A 247 -22.41 -20.26 -60.56
CA ARG A 247 -23.54 -20.41 -59.61
C ARG A 247 -23.69 -21.82 -59.03
N ASN A 248 -22.63 -22.62 -59.01
CA ASN A 248 -22.67 -23.96 -58.40
C ASN A 248 -21.34 -24.45 -57.82
N LEU A 249 -20.53 -23.55 -57.26
CA LEU A 249 -19.57 -23.95 -56.24
C LEU A 249 -20.09 -23.49 -54.88
N ASP A 250 -20.70 -24.43 -54.16
CA ASP A 250 -20.70 -24.38 -52.70
C ASP A 250 -19.24 -24.18 -52.27
N ALA A 251 -18.89 -22.94 -51.92
CA ALA A 251 -17.59 -22.61 -51.40
C ALA A 251 -17.34 -23.50 -50.19
N SER A 252 -16.25 -24.27 -50.24
CA SER A 252 -15.83 -25.22 -49.21
C SER A 252 -16.17 -24.70 -47.80
N PRO A 253 -16.78 -25.52 -46.91
CA PRO A 253 -17.26 -25.12 -45.58
C PRO A 253 -16.26 -24.28 -44.75
N THR A 254 -14.97 -24.44 -45.02
CA THR A 254 -13.85 -23.73 -44.39
C THR A 254 -13.82 -22.23 -44.73
N TYR A 255 -14.12 -21.81 -45.96
CA TYR A 255 -14.03 -20.40 -46.37
C TYR A 255 -15.22 -19.58 -45.83
N LYS A 256 -16.40 -20.19 -45.80
CA LYS A 256 -17.60 -19.59 -45.18
C LYS A 256 -17.43 -19.38 -43.67
N GLY A 257 -16.79 -20.33 -42.99
CA GLY A 257 -16.44 -20.20 -41.57
C GLY A 257 -15.45 -19.06 -41.29
N LEU A 258 -14.44 -18.91 -42.14
CA LEU A 258 -13.48 -17.81 -42.03
C LEU A 258 -14.15 -16.44 -42.27
N LEU A 259 -14.98 -16.32 -43.31
CA LEU A 259 -15.74 -15.09 -43.57
C LEU A 259 -16.65 -14.71 -42.40
N MET A 260 -17.35 -15.69 -41.81
CA MET A 260 -18.21 -15.45 -40.65
C MET A 260 -17.39 -15.05 -39.41
N SER A 261 -16.22 -15.64 -39.21
CA SER A 261 -15.29 -15.26 -38.14
C SER A 261 -14.79 -13.83 -38.31
N LEU A 262 -14.36 -13.45 -39.52
CA LEU A 262 -13.92 -12.09 -39.82
C LEU A 262 -15.06 -11.08 -39.67
N GLN A 263 -16.28 -11.44 -40.07
CA GLN A 263 -17.47 -10.62 -39.88
C GLN A 263 -17.81 -10.42 -38.39
N ASN A 264 -17.70 -11.48 -37.57
CA ASN A 264 -17.91 -11.39 -36.13
C ASN A 264 -16.83 -10.54 -35.46
N GLN A 265 -15.57 -10.71 -35.84
CA GLN A 265 -14.46 -9.91 -35.34
C GLN A 265 -14.61 -8.43 -35.71
N LEU A 266 -15.10 -8.13 -36.92
CA LEU A 266 -15.42 -6.77 -37.34
C LEU A 266 -16.54 -6.18 -36.48
N LYS A 267 -17.60 -6.94 -36.21
CA LYS A 267 -18.72 -6.51 -35.36
C LYS A 267 -18.28 -6.24 -33.92
N GLU A 268 -17.48 -7.12 -33.35
CA GLU A 268 -16.93 -6.97 -31.99
C GLU A 268 -15.99 -5.75 -31.89
N SER A 269 -15.12 -5.56 -32.89
CA SER A 269 -14.25 -4.38 -32.95
C SER A 269 -15.05 -3.08 -33.00
N LYS A 270 -16.16 -3.06 -33.74
CA LYS A 270 -17.05 -1.90 -33.84
C LYS A 270 -17.73 -1.59 -32.50
N SER A 271 -18.25 -2.61 -31.81
CA SER A 271 -18.82 -2.43 -30.46
C SER A 271 -17.79 -1.94 -29.44
N LYS A 272 -16.54 -2.41 -29.54
CA LYS A 272 -15.45 -1.94 -28.66
C LYS A 272 -15.07 -0.48 -28.94
N ILE A 273 -15.06 -0.08 -30.20
CA ILE A 273 -14.86 1.33 -30.59
C ILE A 273 -15.98 2.20 -30.02
N ASP A 274 -17.24 1.78 -30.13
CA ASP A 274 -18.38 2.54 -29.58
C ASP A 274 -18.28 2.70 -28.05
N ALA A 275 -17.89 1.64 -27.34
CA ALA A 275 -17.67 1.69 -25.89
C ALA A 275 -16.53 2.67 -25.52
N LEU A 276 -15.39 2.60 -26.19
CA LEU A 276 -14.27 3.50 -25.97
C LEU A 276 -14.61 4.96 -26.31
N LEU A 277 -15.42 5.20 -27.34
CA LEU A 277 -15.91 6.53 -27.68
C LEU A 277 -16.80 7.09 -26.57
N SER A 278 -17.65 6.27 -25.98
CA SER A 278 -18.49 6.66 -24.85
C SER A 278 -17.68 6.98 -23.60
N GLU A 279 -16.63 6.20 -23.31
CA GLU A 279 -15.71 6.43 -22.20
C GLU A 279 -14.90 7.71 -22.40
N LYS A 280 -14.35 7.93 -23.60
CA LYS A 280 -13.66 9.17 -23.96
C LYS A 280 -14.56 10.39 -23.72
N LEU A 281 -15.83 10.32 -24.11
CA LEU A 281 -16.78 11.42 -23.91
C LEU A 281 -17.00 11.69 -22.42
N ASN A 282 -17.09 10.64 -21.59
CA ASN A 282 -17.23 10.79 -20.15
C ASN A 282 -15.97 11.39 -19.52
N LEU A 283 -14.78 10.90 -19.88
CA LEU A 283 -13.50 11.46 -19.41
C LEU A 283 -13.33 12.92 -19.82
N GLN A 284 -13.82 13.31 -20.99
CA GLN A 284 -13.80 14.70 -21.43
C GLN A 284 -14.70 15.59 -20.56
N LYS A 285 -15.91 15.13 -20.20
CA LYS A 285 -16.77 15.83 -19.24
C LYS A 285 -16.12 15.94 -17.85
N ASP A 286 -15.43 14.89 -17.41
CA ASP A 286 -14.69 14.91 -16.13
C ASP A 286 -13.52 15.90 -16.15
N LEU A 287 -12.86 16.08 -17.30
CA LEU A 287 -11.82 17.09 -17.48
C LEU A 287 -12.40 18.51 -17.49
N GLU A 288 -13.53 18.72 -18.16
CA GLU A 288 -14.21 20.03 -18.24
C GLU A 288 -14.79 20.47 -16.89
N THR A 289 -15.17 19.53 -16.03
CA THR A 289 -15.67 19.82 -14.67
C THR A 289 -14.56 20.02 -13.62
N ARG A 290 -13.28 19.91 -14.03
CA ARG A 290 -12.14 20.09 -13.13
C ARG A 290 -11.86 21.59 -12.89
N PRO A 291 -11.73 22.05 -11.63
CA PRO A 291 -11.38 23.43 -11.34
C PRO A 291 -10.02 23.80 -11.93
N THR A 292 -9.95 24.95 -12.58
CA THR A 292 -8.73 25.47 -13.19
C THR A 292 -7.72 25.90 -12.13
N GLN A 293 -6.43 25.92 -12.47
CA GLN A 293 -5.36 26.33 -11.56
C GLN A 293 -5.56 27.75 -11.02
N HIS A 294 -6.21 28.63 -11.78
CA HIS A 294 -6.55 29.98 -11.36
C HIS A 294 -7.65 30.00 -10.28
N GLU A 295 -8.69 29.18 -10.41
CA GLU A 295 -9.74 29.04 -9.40
C GLU A 295 -9.19 28.44 -8.10
N LEU A 296 -8.30 27.45 -8.19
CA LEU A 296 -7.60 26.89 -7.03
C LEU A 296 -6.78 27.96 -6.29
N ARG A 297 -6.06 28.82 -7.03
CA ARG A 297 -5.29 29.93 -6.45
C ARG A 297 -6.20 30.95 -5.79
N PHE A 298 -7.34 31.26 -6.42
CA PHE A 298 -8.36 32.15 -5.86
C PHE A 298 -8.94 31.60 -4.55
N TYR A 299 -9.33 30.32 -4.51
CA TYR A 299 -9.81 29.67 -3.29
C TYR A 299 -8.74 29.65 -2.19
N LYS A 300 -7.48 29.38 -2.53
CA LYS A 300 -6.35 29.44 -1.57
C LYS A 300 -6.15 30.85 -1.00
N GLN A 301 -6.38 31.89 -1.80
CA GLN A 301 -6.28 33.27 -1.36
C GLN A 301 -7.47 33.68 -0.47
N GLN A 302 -8.67 33.19 -0.76
CA GLN A 302 -9.86 33.34 0.09
C GLN A 302 -9.64 32.68 1.46
N VAL A 303 -9.12 31.45 1.49
CA VAL A 303 -8.77 30.74 2.73
C VAL A 303 -7.76 31.54 3.55
N LYS A 304 -6.69 32.07 2.95
CA LYS A 304 -5.73 32.94 3.66
C LYS A 304 -6.36 34.22 4.22
N LYS A 305 -7.36 34.80 3.55
CA LYS A 305 -8.08 35.98 4.07
C LYS A 305 -8.93 35.59 5.28
N LEU A 306 -9.61 34.45 5.22
CA LEU A 306 -10.41 33.90 6.33
C LEU A 306 -9.53 33.52 7.52
N GLU A 307 -8.38 32.90 7.31
CA GLU A 307 -7.39 32.60 8.36
C GLU A 307 -6.90 33.87 9.05
N LYS A 308 -6.61 34.93 8.29
CA LYS A 308 -6.22 36.24 8.86
C LYS A 308 -7.36 36.87 9.67
N ALA A 309 -8.61 36.75 9.22
CA ALA A 309 -9.77 37.25 9.95
C ALA A 309 -9.99 36.44 11.25
N LEU A 310 -9.86 35.11 11.19
CA LEU A 310 -9.96 34.24 12.35
C LEU A 310 -8.88 34.58 13.40
N LYS A 311 -7.64 34.78 12.97
CA LYS A 311 -6.54 35.16 13.86
C LYS A 311 -6.75 36.52 14.54
N LYS A 312 -7.43 37.46 13.87
CA LYS A 312 -7.84 38.75 14.48
C LYS A 312 -8.96 38.56 15.50
N ASN A 313 -9.94 37.70 15.22
CA ASN A 313 -11.03 37.40 16.16
C ASN A 313 -10.54 36.69 17.42
N VAL A 314 -9.63 35.73 17.30
CA VAL A 314 -9.02 35.06 18.47
C VAL A 314 -8.29 36.06 19.37
N LYS A 315 -7.53 36.99 18.78
CA LYS A 315 -6.87 38.07 19.55
C LYS A 315 -7.85 39.03 20.23
N LEU A 316 -8.97 39.34 19.59
CA LEU A 316 -10.03 40.16 20.21
C LEU A 316 -10.69 39.41 21.37
N GLN A 317 -10.83 38.09 21.26
CA GLN A 317 -11.40 37.26 22.31
C GLN A 317 -10.46 37.15 23.54
N GLU A 318 -9.15 37.09 23.34
CA GLU A 318 -8.16 37.18 24.43
C GLU A 318 -8.22 38.53 25.17
N LEU A 319 -8.38 39.65 24.43
CA LEU A 319 -8.54 40.99 25.02
C LEU A 319 -9.85 41.16 25.81
N ILE A 320 -10.92 40.49 25.40
CA ILE A 320 -12.21 40.53 26.10
C ILE A 320 -12.18 39.66 27.37
N SER A 321 -11.46 38.54 27.36
CA SER A 321 -11.28 37.67 28.53
C SER A 321 -10.55 38.36 29.68
N HIS A 322 -9.57 39.21 29.38
CA HIS A 322 -8.86 39.98 30.41
C HIS A 322 -9.67 41.14 31.00
N LYS A 323 -10.76 41.58 30.34
CA LYS A 323 -11.59 42.71 30.79
C LYS A 323 -12.76 42.32 31.68
N LYS A 324 -13.00 41.02 31.89
CA LYS A 324 -14.09 40.50 32.74
C LYS A 324 -13.66 40.15 34.18
N ALA A 325 -12.40 40.40 34.55
CA ALA A 325 -11.87 40.11 35.89
C ALA A 325 -11.86 41.33 36.84
N GLU A 326 -12.18 42.53 36.35
CA GLU A 326 -12.33 43.73 37.19
C GLU A 326 -13.69 44.39 36.94
N ASP A 327 -14.33 44.78 38.04
CA ASP A 327 -15.57 45.55 38.19
C ASP A 327 -16.92 44.81 38.06
N THR A 328 -17.31 44.28 39.22
CA THR A 328 -18.69 44.15 39.68
C THR A 328 -19.25 45.54 39.99
N GLU A 329 -20.19 46.07 39.21
CA GLU A 329 -21.39 46.78 39.72
C GLU A 329 -22.30 47.38 38.62
N LYS A 330 -23.61 47.27 38.90
CA LYS A 330 -24.77 48.08 38.44
C LYS A 330 -25.63 47.61 37.25
N LYS A 331 -26.84 47.21 37.67
CA LYS A 331 -28.22 47.34 37.16
C LYS A 331 -28.54 47.88 35.75
N ASP A 332 -29.65 47.28 35.26
CA ASP A 332 -30.70 47.74 34.33
C ASP A 332 -30.52 47.55 32.82
N GLU A 333 -31.21 46.54 32.27
CA GLU A 333 -32.18 46.61 31.14
C GLU A 333 -32.45 45.20 30.56
N PRO A 334 -33.71 44.69 30.48
CA PRO A 334 -33.97 43.32 30.02
C PRO A 334 -34.05 43.13 28.49
N SER A 335 -33.71 44.11 27.64
CA SER A 335 -33.93 44.00 26.18
C SER A 335 -32.68 43.70 25.34
N LYS A 336 -31.47 44.00 25.83
CA LYS A 336 -30.21 43.76 25.08
C LYS A 336 -29.70 42.31 25.16
N TYR A 337 -30.04 41.58 26.22
CA TYR A 337 -29.53 40.23 26.46
C TYR A 337 -30.05 39.21 25.42
N ASN A 338 -31.32 39.34 25.01
CA ASN A 338 -31.94 38.43 24.04
C ASN A 338 -31.40 38.61 22.61
N GLN A 339 -31.04 39.83 22.21
CA GLN A 339 -30.48 40.08 20.87
C GLN A 339 -29.02 39.63 20.77
N GLN A 340 -28.28 39.74 21.88
CA GLN A 340 -26.89 39.29 21.95
C GLN A 340 -26.79 37.76 22.06
N GLN A 341 -27.70 37.12 22.80
CA GLN A 341 -27.83 35.66 22.85
C GLN A 341 -28.22 35.09 21.48
N ALA A 342 -29.20 35.70 20.78
CA ALA A 342 -29.58 35.27 19.43
C ALA A 342 -28.43 35.38 18.41
N LEU A 343 -27.59 36.42 18.51
CA LEU A 343 -26.40 36.57 17.66
C LEU A 343 -25.31 35.53 17.98
N ILE A 344 -25.19 35.13 19.24
CA ILE A 344 -24.26 34.09 19.69
C ILE A 344 -24.75 32.72 19.20
N ASP A 345 -26.04 32.42 19.35
CA ASP A 345 -26.65 31.18 18.89
C ASP A 345 -26.60 31.07 17.36
N GLN A 346 -26.78 32.17 16.62
CA GLN A 346 -26.58 32.22 15.18
C GLN A 346 -25.14 31.91 14.77
N ARG A 347 -24.14 32.41 15.52
CA ARG A 347 -22.73 32.10 15.26
C ARG A 347 -22.40 30.65 15.55
N TYR A 348 -22.89 30.09 16.65
CA TYR A 348 -22.69 28.66 16.95
C TYR A 348 -23.33 27.79 15.90
N PHE A 349 -24.56 28.10 15.47
CA PHE A 349 -25.22 27.41 14.37
C PHE A 349 -24.41 27.50 13.07
N GLN A 350 -23.85 28.66 12.75
CA GLN A 350 -23.02 28.84 11.55
C GLN A 350 -21.71 28.06 11.60
N VAL A 351 -21.10 27.93 12.78
CA VAL A 351 -19.92 27.07 13.01
C VAL A 351 -20.28 25.60 12.84
N LEU A 352 -21.38 25.14 13.45
CA LEU A 352 -21.87 23.76 13.31
C LEU A 352 -22.18 23.42 11.85
N CYS A 353 -22.82 24.32 11.09
CA CYS A 353 -23.03 24.20 9.63
C CYS A 353 -21.71 24.09 8.85
N SER A 354 -20.70 24.87 9.23
CA SER A 354 -19.40 24.87 8.57
C SER A 354 -18.65 23.55 8.80
N ILE A 355 -18.64 23.07 10.05
CA ILE A 355 -18.05 21.77 10.42
C ILE A 355 -18.80 20.64 9.69
N ASN A 356 -20.14 20.70 9.68
CA ASN A 356 -20.96 19.72 9.00
C ASN A 356 -20.70 19.65 7.49
N SER A 357 -20.47 20.80 6.86
CA SER A 357 -20.12 20.91 5.43
C SER A 357 -18.72 20.34 5.13
N ILE A 358 -17.78 20.40 6.07
CA ILE A 358 -16.43 19.81 5.93
C ILE A 358 -16.51 18.29 6.01
N ILE A 359 -17.31 17.76 6.95
CA ILE A 359 -17.53 16.32 7.16
C ILE A 359 -18.25 15.69 5.96
N HIS A 360 -19.24 16.38 5.39
CA HIS A 360 -19.98 15.90 4.23
C HIS A 360 -19.35 16.29 2.88
N ASN A 361 -18.13 16.82 2.89
CA ASN A 361 -17.43 17.15 1.67
C ASN A 361 -17.07 15.85 0.91
N PRO A 362 -17.44 15.69 -0.36
CA PRO A 362 -17.16 14.47 -1.13
C PRO A 362 -15.65 14.21 -1.38
N ARG A 363 -14.76 15.14 -1.00
CA ARG A 363 -13.30 14.96 -0.96
C ARG A 363 -12.72 14.72 0.44
N ALA A 364 -13.54 14.71 1.50
CA ALA A 364 -13.07 14.31 2.82
C ALA A 364 -12.75 12.80 2.81
N PRO A 365 -11.70 12.34 3.52
CA PRO A 365 -11.43 10.91 3.65
C PRO A 365 -12.69 10.22 4.15
N VAL A 366 -13.10 9.15 3.45
CA VAL A 366 -14.37 8.42 3.64
C VAL A 366 -14.72 8.29 5.12
N ILE A 367 -15.71 9.07 5.56
CA ILE A 367 -16.32 8.90 6.87
C ILE A 367 -17.23 7.69 6.75
N ILE A 368 -16.81 6.57 7.30
CA ILE A 368 -17.66 5.40 7.48
C ILE A 368 -18.64 5.71 8.61
N TYR A 369 -19.65 6.53 8.33
CA TYR A 369 -20.87 6.57 9.14
C TYR A 369 -21.97 5.87 8.33
N LYS A 370 -21.97 4.54 8.38
CA LYS A 370 -23.19 3.79 8.05
C LYS A 370 -24.20 4.13 9.13
N GLN A 371 -25.31 4.74 8.77
CA GLN A 371 -26.49 4.79 9.62
C GLN A 371 -26.78 3.38 10.12
N SER A 372 -26.58 3.15 11.42
CA SER A 372 -27.15 1.98 12.08
C SER A 372 -28.67 2.12 12.01
N LYS A 373 -29.29 1.29 11.17
CA LYS A 373 -30.69 0.95 11.35
C LYS A 373 -30.80 0.12 12.63
N GLY A 374 -31.28 0.74 13.70
CA GLY A 374 -31.95 0.05 14.80
C GLY A 374 -31.35 0.29 16.19
N GLY A 375 -32.24 0.62 17.13
CA GLY A 375 -32.05 0.38 18.56
C GLY A 375 -31.75 1.63 19.38
N ALA A 376 -32.79 2.18 20.01
CA ALA A 376 -32.71 3.22 21.02
C ALA A 376 -31.95 2.75 22.28
N GLN A 377 -31.29 3.70 22.98
CA GLN A 377 -31.41 3.84 24.44
C GLN A 377 -30.90 5.21 24.92
N ASN A 378 -31.84 5.98 25.49
CA ASN A 378 -31.70 6.88 26.63
C ASN A 378 -30.81 8.13 26.53
N PHE A 379 -31.36 9.21 25.97
CA PHE A 379 -31.20 10.54 26.56
C PHE A 379 -32.57 11.20 26.72
N ASN A 380 -32.74 11.87 27.85
CA ASN A 380 -34.00 12.42 28.35
C ASN A 380 -34.78 13.16 27.26
N LYS A 381 -35.99 12.67 26.98
CA LYS A 381 -37.05 13.45 26.36
C LYS A 381 -37.48 14.52 27.35
N ASP A 382 -36.94 15.72 27.21
CA ASP A 382 -37.74 16.93 27.38
C ASP A 382 -37.01 18.14 26.76
N LEU A 383 -37.72 18.79 25.83
CA LEU A 383 -37.51 20.17 25.40
C LEU A 383 -36.20 20.55 24.67
N VAL A 384 -35.78 19.84 23.62
CA VAL A 384 -34.95 20.49 22.57
C VAL A 384 -35.32 19.93 21.19
N GLN A 385 -35.66 20.83 20.29
CA GLN A 385 -35.87 20.61 18.87
C GLN A 385 -34.61 19.98 18.25
N ASP A 386 -34.71 18.79 17.64
CA ASP A 386 -33.65 18.07 16.93
C ASP A 386 -32.81 19.02 16.05
N CYS A 387 -31.71 19.51 16.58
CA CYS A 387 -30.73 20.30 15.86
C CYS A 387 -29.78 19.30 15.21
N GLY A 388 -30.04 18.91 13.94
CA GLY A 388 -29.39 17.82 13.17
C GLY A 388 -27.86 17.85 13.00
N PHE A 389 -27.13 17.96 14.11
CA PHE A 389 -25.69 18.03 14.29
C PHE A 389 -25.18 17.00 15.30
N GLU A 390 -26.04 16.07 15.75
CA GLU A 390 -25.71 15.05 16.76
C GLU A 390 -24.53 14.17 16.32
N HIS A 391 -24.37 13.96 15.01
CA HIS A 391 -23.25 13.23 14.42
C HIS A 391 -21.91 13.98 14.46
N LEU A 392 -21.88 15.27 14.81
CA LEU A 392 -20.64 16.05 14.87
C LEU A 392 -19.79 15.70 16.10
N VAL A 393 -20.42 15.43 17.24
CA VAL A 393 -19.72 15.18 18.51
C VAL A 393 -18.83 13.94 18.41
N PRO A 394 -19.32 12.77 17.95
CA PRO A 394 -18.49 11.57 17.83
C PRO A 394 -17.34 11.73 16.82
N VAL A 395 -17.53 12.53 15.76
CA VAL A 395 -16.50 12.79 14.75
C VAL A 395 -15.37 13.65 15.32
N ILE A 396 -15.70 14.65 16.13
CA ILE A 396 -14.72 15.52 16.77
C ILE A 396 -13.95 14.76 17.85
N GLU A 397 -14.61 13.90 18.63
CA GLU A 397 -13.97 13.02 19.62
C GLU A 397 -12.99 12.06 18.94
N MET A 398 -13.38 11.41 17.84
CA MET A 398 -12.49 10.56 17.05
C MET A 398 -11.25 11.32 16.54
N TRP A 399 -11.40 12.56 16.05
CA TRP A 399 -10.27 13.38 15.62
C TRP A 399 -9.36 13.78 16.78
N ALA A 400 -9.93 14.06 17.95
CA ALA A 400 -9.16 14.36 19.16
C ALA A 400 -8.34 13.14 19.60
N ASP A 401 -8.92 11.94 19.58
CA ASP A 401 -8.27 10.68 19.93
C ASP A 401 -7.16 10.29 18.92
N GLN A 402 -7.36 10.56 17.64
CA GLN A 402 -6.31 10.40 16.63
C GLN A 402 -5.15 11.38 16.85
N LEU A 403 -5.45 12.60 17.28
CA LEU A 403 -4.43 13.63 17.52
C LEU A 403 -3.62 13.34 18.80
N THR A 404 -4.25 12.79 19.84
CA THR A 404 -3.57 12.34 21.06
C THR A 404 -2.75 11.07 20.80
N SER A 405 -3.28 10.11 20.03
CA SER A 405 -2.56 8.92 19.54
C SER A 405 -1.27 9.25 18.79
N LEU A 406 -1.29 10.27 17.91
CA LEU A 406 -0.10 10.74 17.20
C LEU A 406 0.96 11.32 18.15
N LYS A 407 0.55 11.84 19.32
CA LYS A 407 1.42 12.47 20.30
C LYS A 407 2.12 11.47 21.22
N ASP A 408 1.54 10.28 21.40
CA ASP A 408 2.07 9.20 22.25
C ASP A 408 3.01 8.22 21.52
N SER A 409 3.07 8.30 20.18
CA SER A 409 4.16 7.67 19.44
C SER A 409 5.46 8.42 19.73
N ASN A 410 6.50 7.72 20.21
CA ASN A 410 7.85 8.24 20.43
C ASN A 410 8.41 8.91 19.15
N MET A 411 8.01 10.15 18.89
CA MET A 411 8.59 10.98 17.85
C MET A 411 10.02 11.27 18.30
N PRO A 412 11.04 10.82 17.56
CA PRO A 412 12.41 11.18 17.91
C PRO A 412 12.50 12.70 17.98
N ASN A 413 13.19 13.18 19.02
CA ASN A 413 13.53 14.59 19.23
C ASN A 413 13.76 15.29 17.88
N PHE A 414 13.20 16.49 17.70
CA PHE A 414 13.36 17.29 16.49
C PHE A 414 14.83 17.40 16.01
N GLN A 415 15.79 17.50 16.94
CA GLN A 415 17.23 17.48 16.66
C GLN A 415 17.71 16.11 16.12
N THR A 416 17.19 15.00 16.65
CA THR A 416 17.47 13.66 16.14
C THR A 416 16.91 13.48 14.74
N LEU A 417 15.67 13.91 14.48
CA LEU A 417 15.08 13.91 13.14
C LEU A 417 15.87 14.78 12.17
N GLN A 418 16.26 15.98 12.59
CA GLN A 418 17.07 16.88 11.79
C GLN A 418 18.47 16.30 11.50
N ALA A 419 19.07 15.60 12.46
CA ALA A 419 20.35 14.90 12.27
C ALA A 419 20.22 13.73 11.29
N ILE A 420 19.16 12.93 11.38
CA ILE A 420 18.86 11.83 10.45
C ILE A 420 18.66 12.38 9.03
N VAL A 421 17.87 13.42 8.89
CA VAL A 421 17.60 14.05 7.60
C VAL A 421 18.86 14.68 7.02
N SER A 422 19.68 15.35 7.84
CA SER A 422 20.96 15.92 7.41
C SER A 422 21.95 14.84 6.98
N HIS A 423 21.94 13.68 7.65
CA HIS A 423 22.77 12.54 7.26
C HIS A 423 22.31 11.97 5.92
N PHE A 424 21.01 11.77 5.72
CA PHE A 424 20.46 11.33 4.43
C PHE A 424 20.80 12.30 3.30
N GLN A 425 20.71 13.61 3.54
CA GLN A 425 21.07 14.63 2.56
C GLN A 425 22.54 14.55 2.13
N LYS A 426 23.46 14.21 3.04
CA LYS A 426 24.88 14.01 2.72
C LYS A 426 25.13 12.69 2.00
N LEU A 427 24.42 11.63 2.35
CA LEU A 427 24.66 10.28 1.82
C LEU A 427 24.14 10.11 0.39
N PHE A 428 23.10 10.87 0.02
CA PHE A 428 22.44 10.81 -1.28
C PHE A 428 22.51 12.12 -2.08
N ASP A 429 23.40 13.05 -1.70
CA ASP A 429 23.65 14.35 -2.34
C ASP A 429 22.38 15.17 -2.60
N VAL A 430 21.57 15.36 -1.55
CA VAL A 430 20.31 16.11 -1.62
C VAL A 430 20.47 17.51 -1.01
N PRO A 431 20.51 18.57 -1.81
CA PRO A 431 20.81 19.92 -1.32
C PRO A 431 19.66 20.57 -0.54
N SER A 432 18.42 20.06 -0.64
CA SER A 432 17.25 20.66 0.01
C SER A 432 16.38 19.65 0.76
N LEU A 433 15.78 20.10 1.88
CA LEU A 433 14.85 19.29 2.68
C LEU A 433 13.66 18.77 1.85
N ASN A 434 13.15 19.58 0.94
CA ASN A 434 12.05 19.20 0.05
C ASN A 434 12.43 18.10 -0.95
N GLY A 435 13.72 17.97 -1.27
CA GLY A 435 14.24 16.92 -2.14
C GLY A 435 14.45 15.58 -1.44
N VAL A 436 14.40 15.53 -0.11
CA VAL A 436 14.65 14.32 0.69
C VAL A 436 13.59 13.26 0.41
N TYR A 437 12.32 13.64 0.44
CA TYR A 437 11.22 12.69 0.24
C TYR A 437 11.17 12.14 -1.20
N PRO A 438 11.29 12.97 -2.26
CA PRO A 438 11.46 12.48 -3.63
C PRO A 438 12.64 11.52 -3.79
N ARG A 439 13.82 11.88 -3.23
CA ARG A 439 15.01 11.05 -3.34
C ARG A 439 14.89 9.73 -2.58
N MET A 440 14.29 9.76 -1.39
CA MET A 440 14.01 8.56 -0.60
C MET A 440 13.08 7.61 -1.36
N ASN A 441 12.03 8.14 -1.99
CA ASN A 441 11.13 7.33 -2.81
C ASN A 441 11.83 6.71 -4.02
N GLU A 442 12.72 7.46 -4.67
CA GLU A 442 13.56 6.95 -5.75
C GLU A 442 14.48 5.81 -5.27
N VAL A 443 15.15 5.97 -4.14
CA VAL A 443 16.00 4.92 -3.53
C VAL A 443 15.19 3.67 -3.24
N TYR A 444 13.99 3.80 -2.65
CA TYR A 444 13.12 2.65 -2.38
C TYR A 444 12.62 1.97 -3.64
N THR A 445 12.31 2.74 -4.68
CA THR A 445 11.88 2.21 -5.98
C THR A 445 13.03 1.45 -6.63
N ARG A 446 14.23 2.04 -6.67
CA ARG A 446 15.43 1.38 -7.21
C ARG A 446 15.81 0.12 -6.43
N LEU A 447 15.71 0.14 -5.10
CA LEU A 447 15.95 -1.03 -4.27
C LEU A 447 14.92 -2.14 -4.55
N GLY A 448 13.65 -1.76 -4.73
CA GLY A 448 12.59 -2.67 -5.13
C GLY A 448 12.85 -3.30 -6.51
N GLU A 449 13.22 -2.48 -7.50
CA GLU A 449 13.61 -2.91 -8.84
C GLU A 449 14.80 -3.88 -8.80
N MET A 450 15.86 -3.55 -8.05
CA MET A 450 17.04 -4.42 -7.88
C MET A 450 16.69 -5.74 -7.22
N ASN A 451 15.93 -5.74 -6.11
CA ASN A 451 15.52 -6.97 -5.45
C ASN A 451 14.63 -7.83 -6.36
N ASN A 452 13.78 -7.22 -7.18
CA ASN A 452 12.99 -7.93 -8.15
C ASN A 452 13.84 -8.54 -9.27
N ALA A 453 14.80 -7.78 -9.80
CA ALA A 453 15.75 -8.26 -10.80
C ALA A 453 16.59 -9.43 -10.27
N VAL A 454 17.09 -9.33 -9.03
CA VAL A 454 17.82 -10.42 -8.34
C VAL A 454 16.95 -11.67 -8.22
N ARG A 455 15.71 -11.53 -7.75
CA ARG A 455 14.77 -12.66 -7.62
C ARG A 455 14.48 -13.32 -8.96
N ASN A 456 14.22 -12.52 -10.01
CA ASN A 456 13.98 -13.01 -11.36
C ASN A 456 15.21 -13.76 -11.91
N LEU A 457 16.42 -13.25 -11.66
CA LEU A 457 17.65 -13.91 -12.07
C LEU A 457 17.89 -15.20 -11.27
N GLN A 458 17.56 -15.24 -9.97
CA GLN A 458 17.62 -16.47 -9.16
C GLN A 458 16.65 -17.53 -9.69
N GLU A 459 15.41 -17.13 -10.01
CA GLU A 459 14.40 -18.03 -10.55
C GLU A 459 14.80 -18.57 -11.93
N LEU A 460 15.30 -17.70 -12.83
CA LEU A 460 15.75 -18.10 -14.16
C LEU A 460 16.97 -19.03 -14.13
N LEU A 461 17.83 -18.87 -13.11
CA LEU A 461 19.04 -19.68 -12.92
C LEU A 461 18.83 -20.85 -11.94
N GLU A 462 17.60 -21.08 -11.49
CA GLU A 462 17.22 -22.11 -10.51
C GLU A 462 18.08 -22.09 -9.23
N LEU A 463 18.51 -20.91 -8.80
CA LEU A 463 19.25 -20.72 -7.55
C LEU A 463 18.28 -20.60 -6.38
N ASP A 464 18.64 -21.16 -5.23
CA ASP A 464 17.82 -21.01 -4.02
C ASP A 464 17.67 -19.53 -3.65
N SER A 465 16.48 -19.16 -3.17
CA SER A 465 16.12 -17.80 -2.74
C SER A 465 17.00 -17.26 -1.61
N SER A 466 17.73 -18.14 -0.91
CA SER A 466 18.72 -17.80 0.11
C SER A 466 20.13 -17.53 -0.43
N SER A 467 20.35 -17.72 -1.74
CA SER A 467 21.66 -17.63 -2.37
C SER A 467 22.20 -16.20 -2.34
N SER A 468 23.47 -16.05 -1.92
CA SER A 468 24.11 -14.73 -1.86
C SER A 468 24.22 -14.07 -3.25
N LEU A 469 24.19 -12.74 -3.26
CA LEU A 469 24.35 -11.93 -4.47
C LEU A 469 25.65 -12.25 -5.23
N CYS A 470 26.72 -12.58 -4.49
CA CYS A 470 28.01 -12.96 -5.06
C CYS A 470 27.92 -14.27 -5.87
N VAL A 471 27.18 -15.26 -5.36
CA VAL A 471 26.97 -16.54 -6.06
C VAL A 471 26.20 -16.32 -7.35
N LEU A 472 25.13 -15.52 -7.32
CA LEU A 472 24.36 -15.14 -8.51
C LEU A 472 25.21 -14.44 -9.58
N VAL A 473 25.99 -13.42 -9.18
CA VAL A 473 26.87 -12.71 -10.11
C VAL A 473 27.92 -13.66 -10.68
N SER A 474 28.45 -14.59 -9.87
CA SER A 474 29.44 -15.56 -10.34
C SER A 474 28.87 -16.57 -11.33
N THR A 475 27.61 -17.01 -11.17
CA THR A 475 26.94 -17.95 -12.09
C THR A 475 26.54 -17.26 -13.38
N VAL A 476 26.00 -16.03 -13.31
CA VAL A 476 25.77 -15.19 -14.49
C VAL A 476 27.10 -14.97 -15.25
N GLY A 477 28.18 -14.64 -14.53
CA GLY A 477 29.50 -14.46 -15.14
C GLY A 477 30.06 -15.72 -15.79
N LYS A 478 29.79 -16.91 -15.24
CA LYS A 478 30.14 -18.20 -15.88
C LYS A 478 29.33 -18.44 -17.15
N LEU A 479 28.02 -18.17 -17.12
CA LEU A 479 27.15 -18.28 -18.30
C LEU A 479 27.57 -17.33 -19.41
N CYS A 480 27.87 -16.07 -19.09
CA CYS A 480 28.38 -15.11 -20.08
C CYS A 480 29.69 -15.58 -20.71
N ARG A 481 30.60 -16.19 -19.94
CA ARG A 481 31.84 -16.78 -20.49
C ARG A 481 31.55 -17.95 -21.41
N LEU A 482 30.69 -18.89 -21.00
CA LEU A 482 30.31 -20.04 -21.83
C LEU A 482 29.66 -19.62 -23.16
N ILE A 483 28.75 -18.64 -23.11
CA ILE A 483 28.11 -18.11 -24.32
C ILE A 483 29.13 -17.39 -25.20
N ASN A 484 30.03 -16.59 -24.61
CA ASN A 484 31.06 -15.92 -25.39
C ASN A 484 32.06 -16.90 -26.00
N GLU A 485 32.44 -17.95 -25.30
CA GLU A 485 33.32 -19.02 -25.81
C GLU A 485 32.64 -19.77 -26.96
N ASP A 486 31.38 -20.17 -26.80
CA ASP A 486 30.58 -20.83 -27.85
C ASP A 486 30.36 -19.94 -29.08
N VAL A 487 30.03 -18.66 -28.89
CA VAL A 487 29.92 -17.69 -29.99
C VAL A 487 31.26 -17.51 -30.68
N ASN A 488 32.37 -17.42 -29.94
CA ASN A 488 33.68 -17.26 -30.52
C ASN A 488 34.13 -18.52 -31.29
N GLU A 489 33.79 -19.71 -30.79
CA GLU A 489 33.99 -20.97 -31.52
C GLU A 489 33.12 -21.06 -32.78
N GLN A 490 31.86 -20.65 -32.73
CA GLN A 490 30.97 -20.59 -33.90
C GLN A 490 31.47 -19.57 -34.93
N VAL A 491 31.97 -18.41 -34.50
CA VAL A 491 32.58 -17.41 -35.37
C VAL A 491 33.85 -17.97 -36.01
N MET A 492 34.70 -18.67 -35.27
CA MET A 492 35.88 -19.37 -35.79
C MET A 492 35.52 -20.51 -36.76
N GLN A 493 34.39 -21.20 -36.57
CA GLN A 493 33.90 -22.22 -37.50
C GLN A 493 33.39 -21.62 -38.81
N VAL A 494 32.77 -20.44 -38.78
CA VAL A 494 32.19 -19.78 -39.96
C VAL A 494 33.24 -18.99 -40.75
N LEU A 495 34.15 -18.29 -40.06
CA LEU A 495 35.17 -17.45 -40.68
C LEU A 495 36.53 -18.16 -40.88
N GLY A 496 36.70 -19.35 -40.30
CA GLY A 496 37.98 -20.06 -40.27
C GLY A 496 38.92 -19.51 -39.19
N PRO A 497 40.15 -20.05 -39.06
CA PRO A 497 41.13 -19.61 -38.06
C PRO A 497 41.77 -18.25 -38.38
N GLU A 498 41.27 -17.56 -39.40
CA GLU A 498 41.83 -16.31 -39.89
C GLU A 498 41.17 -15.14 -39.14
N ASP A 499 41.99 -14.29 -38.51
CA ASP A 499 41.52 -13.10 -37.79
C ASP A 499 40.69 -12.20 -38.72
N LEU A 500 39.64 -11.60 -38.19
CA LEU A 500 38.69 -10.77 -38.95
C LEU A 500 39.42 -9.59 -39.63
N GLN A 501 40.49 -9.10 -38.99
CA GLN A 501 41.42 -8.12 -39.56
C GLN A 501 42.17 -8.64 -40.79
N SER A 502 42.57 -9.92 -40.80
CA SER A 502 43.24 -10.57 -41.93
C SER A 502 42.26 -10.81 -43.10
N ILE A 503 40.99 -11.08 -42.81
CA ILE A 503 39.95 -11.21 -43.82
C ILE A 503 39.64 -9.84 -44.46
N ILE A 504 39.54 -8.79 -43.64
CA ILE A 504 39.39 -7.41 -44.13
C ILE A 504 40.56 -7.03 -45.03
N TYR A 505 41.80 -7.29 -44.61
CA TYR A 505 42.98 -6.98 -45.42
C TYR A 505 43.00 -7.75 -46.76
N LYS A 506 42.61 -9.04 -46.76
CA LYS A 506 42.49 -9.83 -48.01
C LYS A 506 41.36 -9.32 -48.91
N LEU A 507 40.26 -8.83 -48.33
CA LEU A 507 39.16 -8.24 -49.09
C LEU A 507 39.54 -6.88 -49.67
N GLU A 508 40.27 -6.04 -48.93
CA GLU A 508 40.83 -4.77 -49.41
C GLU A 508 41.85 -5.02 -50.54
N GLU A 509 42.75 -6.00 -50.39
CA GLU A 509 43.65 -6.41 -51.49
C GLU A 509 42.86 -6.90 -52.71
N HIS A 510 41.75 -7.61 -52.52
CA HIS A 510 40.90 -8.04 -53.62
C HIS A 510 40.17 -6.86 -54.28
N GLU A 511 39.72 -5.85 -53.52
CA GLU A 511 39.12 -4.63 -54.07
C GLU A 511 40.12 -3.78 -54.88
N GLU A 512 41.41 -3.78 -54.53
CA GLU A 512 42.43 -3.09 -55.32
C GLU A 512 42.89 -3.92 -56.54
N PHE A 513 43.08 -5.23 -56.38
CA PHE A 513 43.59 -6.10 -57.43
C PHE A 513 42.54 -6.38 -58.51
N PHE A 514 41.28 -6.61 -58.13
CA PHE A 514 40.26 -7.10 -59.07
C PHE A 514 39.93 -6.10 -60.18
N PRO A 515 39.78 -4.77 -59.93
CA PRO A 515 39.58 -3.79 -60.99
C PRO A 515 40.77 -3.71 -61.95
N ALA A 516 42.01 -3.79 -61.43
CA ALA A 516 43.22 -3.78 -62.26
C ALA A 516 43.32 -5.07 -63.10
N PHE A 517 43.02 -6.22 -62.51
CA PHE A 517 42.97 -7.50 -63.20
C PHE A 517 41.86 -7.53 -64.26
N GLN A 518 40.67 -7.01 -63.95
CA GLN A 518 39.53 -6.96 -64.86
C GLN A 518 39.81 -6.02 -66.04
N ALA A 519 40.42 -4.85 -65.80
CA ALA A 519 40.84 -3.94 -66.86
C ALA A 519 41.86 -4.61 -67.79
N PHE A 520 42.92 -5.21 -67.23
CA PHE A 520 43.91 -5.97 -68.00
C PHE A 520 43.29 -7.13 -68.79
N THR A 521 42.31 -7.82 -68.21
CA THR A 521 41.67 -8.95 -68.88
C THR A 521 40.74 -8.51 -70.00
N ASN A 522 40.04 -7.38 -69.84
CA ASN A 522 39.24 -6.78 -70.90
C ASN A 522 40.14 -6.30 -72.06
N ASP A 523 41.28 -5.68 -71.75
CA ASP A 523 42.26 -5.29 -72.78
C ASP A 523 42.77 -6.52 -73.55
N LEU A 524 43.02 -7.64 -72.87
CA LEU A 524 43.41 -8.91 -73.50
C LEU A 524 42.29 -9.48 -74.38
N LEU A 525 41.04 -9.43 -73.92
CA LEU A 525 39.88 -9.89 -74.70
C LEU A 525 39.71 -9.05 -75.97
N GLU A 526 39.89 -7.74 -75.89
CA GLU A 526 39.82 -6.81 -77.03
C GLU A 526 40.97 -7.04 -78.03
N ILE A 527 42.21 -7.15 -77.55
CA ILE A 527 43.39 -7.41 -78.41
C ILE A 527 43.30 -8.75 -79.12
N LEU A 528 42.71 -9.76 -78.47
CA LEU A 528 42.59 -11.12 -79.02
C LEU A 528 41.28 -11.34 -79.81
N GLU A 529 40.36 -10.36 -79.81
CA GLU A 529 39.01 -10.44 -80.39
C GLU A 529 38.20 -11.65 -79.88
N ILE A 530 38.13 -11.81 -78.56
CA ILE A 530 37.47 -12.94 -77.89
C ILE A 530 36.50 -12.43 -76.84
N ASP A 531 35.33 -13.06 -76.75
CA ASP A 531 34.26 -12.65 -75.82
C ASP A 531 34.25 -13.42 -74.49
N ASP A 532 35.11 -14.44 -74.34
CA ASP A 532 35.15 -15.35 -73.20
C ASP A 532 36.52 -15.41 -72.52
N LEU A 533 36.54 -15.22 -71.19
CA LEU A 533 37.71 -15.23 -70.33
C LEU A 533 38.49 -16.56 -70.44
N ASP A 534 37.77 -17.68 -70.52
CA ASP A 534 38.36 -19.02 -70.59
C ASP A 534 39.04 -19.30 -71.93
N ALA A 535 38.74 -18.49 -72.96
CA ALA A 535 39.30 -18.60 -74.29
C ALA A 535 40.59 -17.76 -74.50
N ILE A 536 40.95 -16.89 -73.55
CA ILE A 536 42.18 -16.07 -73.59
C ILE A 536 43.44 -16.95 -73.67
N VAL A 537 43.60 -17.90 -72.74
CA VAL A 537 44.80 -18.76 -72.69
C VAL A 537 44.94 -19.65 -73.95
N PRO A 538 43.88 -20.31 -74.45
CA PRO A 538 43.91 -21.01 -75.73
C PRO A 538 44.29 -20.14 -76.93
N ALA A 539 43.83 -18.89 -76.98
CA ALA A 539 44.09 -17.99 -78.10
C ALA A 539 45.51 -17.42 -78.10
N VAL A 540 46.02 -17.02 -76.95
CA VAL A 540 47.44 -16.63 -76.80
C VAL A 540 48.34 -17.81 -77.18
N LYS A 541 47.99 -19.05 -76.82
CA LYS A 541 48.72 -20.24 -77.25
C LYS A 541 48.65 -20.46 -78.76
N LYS A 542 47.53 -20.17 -79.42
CA LYS A 542 47.41 -20.21 -80.90
C LYS A 542 48.27 -19.15 -81.59
N LEU A 543 48.31 -17.92 -81.07
CA LEU A 543 49.19 -16.86 -81.59
C LEU A 543 50.67 -17.21 -81.47
N LYS A 544 51.07 -17.85 -80.37
CA LYS A 544 52.44 -18.36 -80.16
C LYS A 544 52.83 -19.49 -81.15
N VAL A 545 51.84 -20.24 -81.67
CA VAL A 545 52.06 -21.28 -82.69
C VAL A 545 52.15 -20.67 -84.09
N LEU A 546 51.59 -19.48 -84.31
CA LEU A 546 51.67 -18.72 -85.58
C LEU A 546 52.95 -17.87 -85.70
N SER A 547 53.71 -17.71 -84.61
CA SER A 547 54.94 -16.90 -84.58
C SER A 547 56.24 -17.70 -84.78
N TYR A 548 56.17 -18.94 -85.28
CA TYR A 548 57.31 -19.78 -85.64
C TYR A 548 57.22 -20.30 -87.07
#